data_AF-A0A9Y3R943-F1
#
_entry.id   AF-A0A9Y3R943-F1
#
_cell.length_a   1.000
_cell.length_b   1.000
_cell.length_c   1.000
_cell.angle_alpha   90.00
_cell.angle_beta   90.00
_cell.angle_gamma   90.00
#
_symmetry.space_group_name_H-M   'P 1'
#
loop_
_entity.id
_entity.type
_entity.pdbx_description
1 polymer ?
#
loop_
_entity_poly.entity_id
_entity_poly.type
_entity_poly.pdbx_seq_one_letter_code
_entity_poly.pdbx_strand_id
1 'polypeptide(L)'
;MTASSQLKIFLQVLLWLCFEQVLQDVAEGLSPAPQNTDPLVSNANLIYELLLGGVELDQDNNIVLLDEEMASMRQGRAFLSLINDNVPRSLSSMEQMADALEGQRSRPMMERQFENVVLSMVYTAHQAWHEKRKERQEAWGEVLLKLANITVHELRGNHLFRYS
;
A
#
# COMPACT_ATOMS: atom_id res chain seq x y z
N MET A 1 23.10 -6.90 -23.19
CA MET A 1 21.84 -7.16 -22.47
C MET A 1 21.93 -6.48 -21.11
N THR A 2 21.20 -5.39 -20.91
CA THR A 2 21.29 -4.53 -19.72
C THR A 2 20.34 -5.04 -18.63
N ALA A 3 20.77 -4.95 -17.37
CA ALA A 3 20.05 -5.46 -16.19
C ALA A 3 18.60 -4.95 -16.04
N SER A 4 18.27 -3.83 -16.68
CA SER A 4 16.92 -3.25 -16.74
C SER A 4 15.88 -4.16 -17.40
N SER A 5 16.25 -4.90 -18.45
CA SER A 5 15.32 -5.82 -19.13
C SER A 5 14.97 -7.04 -18.28
N GLN A 6 15.94 -7.54 -17.49
CA GLN A 6 15.74 -8.70 -16.63
C GLN A 6 14.81 -8.38 -15.45
N LEU A 7 14.93 -7.19 -14.87
CA LEU A 7 14.07 -6.74 -13.78
C LEU A 7 12.61 -6.56 -14.24
N LYS A 8 12.41 -6.06 -15.47
CA LYS A 8 11.07 -5.87 -16.04
C LYS A 8 10.36 -7.20 -16.28
N ILE A 9 11.10 -8.21 -16.76
CA ILE A 9 10.59 -9.57 -16.94
C ILE A 9 10.29 -10.22 -15.58
N PHE A 10 11.17 -10.04 -14.60
CA PHE A 10 10.94 -10.56 -13.24
C PHE A 10 9.69 -9.95 -12.59
N LEU A 11 9.51 -8.63 -12.70
CA LEU A 11 8.32 -7.95 -12.18
C LEU A 11 7.06 -8.44 -12.89
N GLN A 12 7.12 -8.63 -14.20
CA GLN A 12 6.00 -9.09 -15.02
C GLN A 12 5.62 -10.55 -14.72
N VAL A 13 6.61 -11.42 -14.48
CA VAL A 13 6.38 -12.82 -14.08
C VAL A 13 5.83 -12.90 -12.65
N LEU A 14 6.29 -12.04 -11.74
CA LEU A 14 5.79 -11.97 -10.37
C LEU A 14 4.36 -11.42 -10.32
N LEU A 15 4.06 -10.41 -11.14
CA LEU A 15 2.71 -9.92 -11.41
C LEU A 15 1.82 -10.96 -12.12
N TRP A 16 2.38 -11.88 -12.90
CA TRP A 16 1.57 -12.96 -13.49
C TRP A 16 1.24 -14.03 -12.43
N LEU A 17 2.26 -14.49 -11.71
CA LEU A 17 2.14 -15.57 -10.73
C LEU A 17 1.29 -15.19 -9.51
N CYS A 18 1.28 -13.92 -9.09
CA CYS A 18 0.44 -13.46 -7.98
C CYS A 18 -1.04 -13.24 -8.36
N PHE A 19 -1.39 -13.25 -9.66
CA PHE A 19 -2.70 -12.74 -10.12
C PHE A 19 -3.57 -13.76 -10.85
N GLU A 20 -3.06 -14.92 -11.26
CA GLU A 20 -3.92 -15.96 -11.86
C GLU A 20 -5.03 -16.44 -10.90
N GLN A 21 -4.71 -16.60 -9.61
CA GLN A 21 -5.70 -17.03 -8.62
C GLN A 21 -6.76 -15.95 -8.34
N VAL A 22 -6.37 -14.67 -8.35
CA VAL A 22 -7.31 -13.55 -8.16
C VAL A 22 -8.27 -13.41 -9.35
N LEU A 23 -7.80 -13.64 -10.58
CA LEU A 23 -8.63 -13.58 -11.77
C LEU A 23 -9.64 -14.74 -11.85
N GLN A 24 -9.30 -15.93 -11.34
CA GLN A 24 -10.21 -17.07 -11.26
C GLN A 24 -11.34 -16.85 -10.24
N ASP A 25 -11.04 -16.31 -9.07
CA ASP A 25 -12.06 -16.01 -8.04
C ASP A 25 -13.05 -14.91 -8.49
N VAL A 26 -12.58 -13.94 -9.29
CA VAL A 26 -13.42 -12.89 -9.91
C VAL A 26 -14.37 -13.45 -10.96
N ALA A 27 -13.90 -14.40 -11.79
CA ALA A 27 -14.73 -15.02 -12.82
C ALA A 27 -15.85 -15.92 -12.24
N GLU A 28 -15.65 -16.48 -11.04
CA GLU A 28 -16.63 -17.34 -10.37
C GLU A 28 -17.56 -16.59 -9.40
N GLY A 29 -17.35 -15.29 -9.16
CA GLY A 29 -18.21 -14.47 -8.30
C GLY A 29 -18.18 -14.86 -6.81
N LEU A 30 -17.20 -15.65 -6.39
CA LEU A 30 -17.02 -16.10 -5.02
C LEU A 30 -16.15 -15.09 -4.27
N SER A 31 -16.76 -14.13 -3.59
CA SER A 31 -16.07 -13.35 -2.56
C SER A 31 -16.17 -14.05 -1.20
N PRO A 32 -15.06 -14.49 -0.57
CA PRO A 32 -15.08 -14.88 0.82
C PRO A 32 -14.95 -13.62 1.67
N ALA A 33 -16.05 -12.91 1.91
CA ALA A 33 -16.07 -11.72 2.76
C ALA A 33 -16.99 -11.93 3.98
N PRO A 34 -16.45 -11.99 5.21
CA PRO A 34 -17.24 -11.95 6.44
C PRO A 34 -17.93 -10.59 6.56
N GLN A 35 -19.21 -10.59 6.93
CA GLN A 35 -20.13 -9.46 6.79
C GLN A 35 -19.93 -8.29 7.79
N ASN A 36 -18.78 -8.22 8.49
CA ASN A 36 -18.59 -7.30 9.63
C ASN A 36 -17.28 -6.48 9.60
N THR A 37 -16.57 -6.39 8.48
CA THR A 37 -15.32 -5.60 8.38
C THR A 37 -15.53 -4.37 7.50
N ASP A 38 -14.80 -3.29 7.79
CA ASP A 38 -14.85 -2.04 7.02
C ASP A 38 -14.78 -2.32 5.50
N PRO A 39 -15.74 -1.83 4.69
CA PRO A 39 -16.02 -2.33 3.35
C PRO A 39 -14.92 -2.03 2.31
N LEU A 40 -13.88 -1.30 2.68
CA LEU A 40 -12.78 -0.95 1.80
C LEU A 40 -11.75 -2.08 1.66
N VAL A 41 -11.50 -2.81 2.75
CA VAL A 41 -10.40 -3.77 2.88
C VAL A 41 -10.83 -5.16 2.43
N SER A 42 -12.11 -5.49 2.63
CA SER A 42 -12.66 -6.78 2.22
C SER A 42 -12.83 -6.93 0.71
N ASN A 43 -12.55 -5.90 -0.09
CA ASN A 43 -12.80 -5.89 -1.52
C ASN A 43 -11.57 -5.43 -2.30
N ALA A 44 -10.54 -6.28 -2.35
CA ALA A 44 -9.30 -6.05 -3.10
C ALA A 44 -9.57 -5.68 -4.58
N ASN A 45 -10.65 -6.20 -5.16
CA ASN A 45 -11.10 -5.86 -6.51
C ASN A 45 -11.45 -4.38 -6.65
N LEU A 46 -12.05 -3.77 -5.63
CA LEU A 46 -12.41 -2.35 -5.66
C LEU A 46 -11.17 -1.45 -5.55
N ILE A 47 -10.19 -1.82 -4.72
CA ILE A 47 -8.91 -1.12 -4.67
C ILE A 47 -8.19 -1.22 -6.02
N TYR A 48 -8.23 -2.40 -6.66
CA TYR A 48 -7.69 -2.57 -8.00
C TYR A 48 -8.37 -1.64 -9.01
N GLU A 49 -9.70 -1.59 -9.03
CA GLU A 49 -10.45 -0.72 -9.93
C GLU A 49 -10.16 0.76 -9.68
N LEU A 50 -10.07 1.18 -8.41
CA LEU A 50 -9.67 2.53 -8.02
C LEU A 50 -8.26 2.90 -8.53
N LEU A 51 -7.31 1.97 -8.43
CA LEU A 51 -5.94 2.19 -8.90
C LEU A 51 -5.83 2.11 -10.44
N LEU A 52 -6.64 1.27 -11.08
CA LEU A 52 -6.68 1.12 -12.53
C LEU A 52 -7.29 2.35 -13.21
N GLY A 53 -8.32 2.95 -12.60
CA GLY A 53 -8.89 4.23 -13.00
C GLY A 53 -7.91 5.40 -12.90
N GLY A 54 -6.77 5.18 -12.24
CA GLY A 54 -5.67 6.12 -12.13
C GLY A 54 -5.80 7.03 -10.91
N VAL A 55 -4.65 7.31 -10.32
CA VAL A 55 -4.49 8.23 -9.20
C VAL A 55 -3.41 9.26 -9.52
N GLU A 56 -3.58 10.46 -9.00
CA GLU A 56 -2.60 11.54 -9.10
C GLU A 56 -2.34 12.14 -7.72
N LEU A 57 -1.19 12.81 -7.56
CA LEU A 57 -0.91 13.64 -6.41
C LEU A 57 -1.18 15.10 -6.79
N ASP A 58 -2.03 15.76 -6.02
CA ASP A 58 -2.31 17.18 -6.21
C ASP A 58 -1.14 18.07 -5.71
N GLN A 59 -1.34 19.39 -5.77
CA GLN A 59 -0.33 20.38 -5.35
C GLN A 59 0.02 20.30 -3.86
N ASP A 60 -0.91 19.79 -3.05
CA ASP A 60 -0.77 19.59 -1.61
C ASP A 60 -0.30 18.16 -1.29
N ASN A 61 0.02 17.36 -2.32
CA ASN A 61 0.50 15.99 -2.23
C ASN A 61 -0.55 15.02 -1.67
N ASN A 62 -1.84 15.36 -1.81
CA ASN A 62 -2.95 14.44 -1.55
C ASN A 62 -3.16 13.55 -2.77
N ILE A 63 -3.56 12.31 -2.52
CA ILE A 63 -3.99 11.41 -3.58
C ILE A 63 -5.39 11.82 -4.03
N VAL A 64 -5.58 11.95 -5.34
CA VAL A 64 -6.88 12.12 -5.98
C VAL A 64 -7.12 10.99 -6.97
N LEU A 65 -8.38 10.59 -7.13
CA LEU A 65 -8.80 9.65 -8.16
C LEU A 65 -9.09 10.44 -9.44
N LEU A 66 -8.56 9.98 -10.57
CA LEU A 66 -8.79 10.61 -11.87
C LEU A 66 -10.18 10.32 -12.43
N ASP A 67 -10.74 9.17 -12.07
CA ASP A 67 -12.10 8.80 -12.41
C ASP A 67 -13.10 9.51 -11.48
N GLU A 68 -13.85 10.47 -12.03
CA GLU A 68 -14.83 11.27 -11.29
C GLU A 68 -15.99 10.43 -10.76
N GLU A 69 -16.41 9.38 -11.47
CA GLU A 69 -17.48 8.49 -11.02
C GLU A 69 -17.01 7.75 -9.77
N MET A 70 -15.83 7.13 -9.83
CA MET A 70 -15.23 6.44 -8.70
C MET A 70 -14.95 7.37 -7.52
N ALA A 71 -14.46 8.58 -7.76
CA ALA A 71 -14.25 9.60 -6.73
C ALA A 71 -15.56 9.99 -6.01
N SER A 72 -16.68 9.96 -6.74
CA SER A 72 -18.01 10.26 -6.21
C SER A 72 -18.68 9.08 -5.49
N MET A 73 -18.15 7.87 -5.62
CA MET A 73 -18.67 6.71 -4.88
C MET A 73 -18.34 6.81 -3.39
N ARG A 74 -19.21 6.24 -2.54
CA ARG A 74 -18.97 6.21 -1.08
C ARG A 74 -17.64 5.53 -0.75
N GLN A 75 -17.32 4.46 -1.48
CA GLN A 75 -16.10 3.68 -1.29
C GLN A 75 -14.87 4.43 -1.80
N GLY A 76 -14.96 5.14 -2.93
CA GLY A 76 -13.87 6.00 -3.40
C GLY A 76 -13.55 7.11 -2.41
N ARG A 77 -14.56 7.79 -1.84
CA ARG A 77 -14.34 8.74 -0.75
C ARG A 77 -13.71 8.12 0.50
N ALA A 78 -14.13 6.92 0.87
CA ALA A 78 -13.56 6.21 2.02
C ALA A 78 -12.09 5.84 1.77
N PHE A 79 -11.74 5.43 0.55
CA PHE A 79 -10.35 5.19 0.14
C PHE A 79 -9.50 6.46 0.20
N LEU A 80 -10.01 7.55 -0.35
CA LEU A 80 -9.33 8.85 -0.33
C LEU A 80 -9.09 9.33 1.11
N SER A 81 -10.09 9.20 2.00
CA SER A 81 -9.94 9.51 3.43
C SER A 81 -8.92 8.58 4.09
N LEU A 82 -8.95 7.27 3.82
CA LEU A 82 -7.98 6.33 4.39
C LEU A 82 -6.54 6.74 4.05
N ILE A 83 -6.25 7.03 2.78
CA ILE A 83 -4.89 7.38 2.37
C ILE A 83 -4.53 8.81 2.77
N ASN A 84 -5.40 9.79 2.53
CA ASN A 84 -5.05 11.20 2.77
C ASN A 84 -5.01 11.56 4.25
N ASP A 85 -5.82 10.92 5.09
CA ASP A 85 -5.88 11.25 6.51
C ASP A 85 -4.88 10.44 7.35
N ASN A 86 -4.46 9.25 6.90
CA ASN A 86 -3.61 8.36 7.70
C ASN A 86 -2.17 8.21 7.20
N VAL A 87 -1.86 8.56 5.94
CA VAL A 87 -0.50 8.48 5.40
C VAL A 87 0.20 9.83 5.56
N PRO A 88 1.30 9.92 6.34
CA PRO A 88 2.06 11.15 6.50
C PRO A 88 2.62 11.67 5.17
N ARG A 89 2.51 12.98 4.94
CA ARG A 89 2.95 13.59 3.67
C ARG A 89 4.34 14.18 3.70
N SER A 90 4.79 14.59 4.89
CA SER A 90 6.14 15.13 5.07
C SER A 90 7.13 14.02 5.42
N LEU A 91 8.39 14.19 5.01
CA LEU A 91 9.48 13.27 5.34
C LEU A 91 9.62 13.11 6.87
N SER A 92 9.63 14.21 7.61
CA SER A 92 9.80 14.18 9.07
C SER A 92 8.64 13.46 9.78
N SER A 93 7.40 13.65 9.31
CA SER A 93 6.26 12.93 9.87
C SER A 93 6.31 11.43 9.51
N MET A 94 6.82 11.08 8.34
CA MET A 94 6.99 9.69 7.94
C MET A 94 8.11 9.00 8.72
N GLU A 95 9.23 9.69 8.96
CA GLU A 95 10.32 9.22 9.84
C GLU A 95 9.79 8.97 11.25
N GLN A 96 9.05 9.92 11.83
CA GLN A 96 8.44 9.77 13.15
C GLN A 96 7.48 8.58 13.21
N MET A 97 6.65 8.38 12.17
CA MET A 97 5.78 7.21 12.07
C MET A 97 6.60 5.91 12.03
N ALA A 98 7.63 5.83 11.18
CA ALA A 98 8.47 4.65 11.04
C ALA A 98 9.19 4.29 12.36
N ASP A 99 9.74 5.28 13.05
CA ASP A 99 10.43 5.09 14.33
C ASP A 99 9.47 4.64 15.44
N ALA A 100 8.25 5.22 15.47
CA ALA A 100 7.21 4.80 16.41
C ALA A 100 6.79 3.34 16.21
N LEU A 101 6.65 2.90 14.95
CA LEU A 101 6.29 1.52 14.60
C LEU A 101 7.44 0.54 14.90
N GLU A 102 8.69 0.95 14.65
CA GLU A 102 9.86 0.16 14.98
C GLU A 102 9.96 -0.11 16.50
N GLY A 103 9.61 0.86 17.33
CA GLY A 103 9.52 0.69 18.78
C GLY A 103 8.38 -0.23 19.26
N GLN A 104 7.38 -0.50 18.42
CA GLN A 104 6.18 -1.27 18.76
C GLN A 104 6.21 -2.74 18.30
N ARG A 105 7.34 -3.23 17.75
CA ARG A 105 7.48 -4.58 17.17
C ARG A 105 7.19 -5.77 18.10
N SER A 106 7.01 -5.55 19.40
CA SER A 106 6.71 -6.60 20.39
C SER A 106 5.26 -7.09 20.37
N ARG A 107 4.34 -6.40 19.67
CA ARG A 107 2.93 -6.77 19.58
C ARG A 107 2.49 -6.87 18.11
N PRO A 108 1.65 -7.85 17.73
CA PRO A 108 1.04 -7.89 16.41
C PRO A 108 0.26 -6.61 16.11
N MET A 109 0.35 -6.14 14.86
CA MET A 109 -0.38 -4.97 14.40
C MET A 109 -1.86 -5.27 14.22
N MET A 110 -2.70 -4.28 14.51
CA MET A 110 -4.09 -4.32 14.05
C MET A 110 -4.13 -4.20 12.52
N GLU A 111 -5.14 -4.78 11.89
CA GLU A 111 -5.29 -4.80 10.42
C GLU A 111 -5.19 -3.39 9.81
N ARG A 112 -5.94 -2.42 10.37
CA ARG A 112 -5.88 -1.01 9.96
C ARG A 112 -4.51 -0.35 10.12
N GLN A 113 -3.73 -0.75 11.12
CA GLN A 113 -2.36 -0.25 11.27
C GLN A 113 -1.45 -0.83 10.20
N PHE A 114 -1.60 -2.12 9.90
CA PHE A 114 -0.85 -2.77 8.83
C PHE A 114 -1.17 -2.17 7.45
N GLU A 115 -2.44 -1.91 7.14
CA GLU A 115 -2.86 -1.21 5.92
C GLU A 115 -2.18 0.15 5.79
N ASN A 116 -2.21 0.96 6.85
CA ASN A 116 -1.55 2.27 6.87
C ASN A 116 -0.04 2.15 6.62
N VAL A 117 0.62 1.12 7.16
CA VAL A 117 2.05 0.86 6.89
C VAL A 117 2.28 0.54 5.42
N VAL A 118 1.46 -0.31 4.81
CA VAL A 118 1.58 -0.67 3.39
C VAL A 118 1.35 0.55 2.49
N LEU A 119 0.32 1.35 2.77
CA LEU A 119 0.02 2.57 2.01
C LEU A 119 1.14 3.62 2.17
N SER A 120 1.67 3.80 3.39
CA SER A 120 2.84 4.64 3.64
C SER A 120 4.07 4.16 2.89
N MET A 121 4.28 2.84 2.77
CA MET A 121 5.38 2.27 2.00
C MET A 121 5.27 2.63 0.50
N VAL A 122 4.08 2.50 -0.09
CA VAL A 122 3.82 2.89 -1.48
C VAL A 122 4.09 4.37 -1.70
N TYR A 123 3.57 5.23 -0.84
CA TYR A 123 3.79 6.67 -0.92
C TYR A 123 5.28 7.03 -0.78
N THR A 124 5.99 6.42 0.18
CA THR A 124 7.42 6.66 0.41
C THR A 124 8.25 6.21 -0.79
N ALA A 125 7.91 5.07 -1.42
CA ALA A 125 8.55 4.62 -2.65
C ALA A 125 8.34 5.61 -3.81
N HIS A 126 7.14 6.16 -3.94
CA HIS A 126 6.86 7.21 -4.92
C HIS A 126 7.72 8.46 -4.66
N GLN A 127 7.79 8.95 -3.41
CA GLN A 127 8.62 10.10 -3.06
C GLN A 127 10.10 9.85 -3.32
N ALA A 128 10.64 8.69 -2.95
CA ALA A 128 12.03 8.31 -3.21
C ALA A 128 12.35 8.23 -4.71
N TRP A 129 11.39 7.84 -5.55
CA TRP A 129 11.57 7.79 -7.00
C TRP A 129 11.55 9.17 -7.66
N HIS A 130 10.70 10.08 -7.18
CA HIS A 130 10.45 11.39 -7.81
C HIS A 130 11.25 12.56 -7.20
N GLU A 131 11.84 12.39 -6.01
CA GLU A 131 12.65 13.43 -5.36
C GLU A 131 13.93 13.70 -6.15
N LYS A 132 14.18 14.99 -6.42
CA LYS A 132 15.34 15.42 -7.23
C LYS A 132 16.57 15.69 -6.39
N ARG A 133 16.38 16.01 -5.11
CA ARG A 133 17.49 16.26 -4.18
C ARG A 133 18.00 14.94 -3.62
N LYS A 134 19.23 14.59 -3.99
CA LYS A 134 19.88 13.33 -3.59
C LYS A 134 19.78 13.03 -2.08
N GLU A 135 20.06 14.01 -1.23
CA GLU A 135 19.96 13.86 0.22
C GLU A 135 18.54 13.46 0.68
N ARG A 136 17.51 14.11 0.12
CA ARG A 136 16.12 13.80 0.45
C ARG A 136 15.67 12.47 -0.16
N GLN A 137 16.15 12.16 -1.36
CA GLN A 137 15.91 10.87 -2.01
C GLN A 137 16.48 9.73 -1.16
N GLU A 138 17.70 9.89 -0.63
CA GLU A 138 18.33 8.93 0.28
C GLU A 138 17.51 8.80 1.58
N ALA A 139 17.11 9.92 2.20
CA ALA A 139 16.28 9.89 3.41
C ALA A 139 14.92 9.19 3.18
N TRP A 140 14.22 9.47 2.08
CA TRP A 140 13.01 8.74 1.71
C TRP A 140 13.29 7.25 1.47
N GLY A 141 14.43 6.90 0.88
CA GLY A 141 14.87 5.52 0.70
C GLY A 141 15.12 4.78 2.03
N GLU A 142 15.71 5.46 3.02
CA GLU A 142 15.91 4.90 4.36
C GLU A 142 14.58 4.63 5.06
N VAL A 143 13.63 5.57 5.00
CA VAL A 143 12.28 5.38 5.53
C VAL A 143 11.58 4.21 4.82
N LEU A 144 11.72 4.09 3.50
CA LEU A 144 11.14 2.99 2.73
C LEU A 144 11.66 1.65 3.23
N LEU A 145 12.96 1.54 3.46
CA LEU A 145 13.59 0.33 3.98
C LEU A 145 13.09 -0.01 5.39
N LYS A 146 12.94 0.99 6.27
CA LYS A 146 12.36 0.80 7.61
C LYS A 146 10.93 0.24 7.54
N LEU A 147 10.07 0.86 6.73
CA LEU A 147 8.67 0.42 6.54
C LEU A 147 8.58 -0.98 5.93
N ALA A 148 9.43 -1.30 4.94
CA ALA A 148 9.51 -2.64 4.36
C ALA A 148 9.92 -3.69 5.41
N ASN A 149 10.91 -3.38 6.25
CA ASN A 149 11.34 -4.28 7.30
C ASN A 149 10.25 -4.51 8.36
N ILE A 150 9.52 -3.45 8.75
CA ILE A 150 8.34 -3.55 9.63
C ILE A 150 7.28 -4.47 9.02
N THR A 151 6.96 -4.27 7.74
CA THR A 151 5.96 -5.06 7.01
C THR A 151 6.36 -6.53 6.95
N VAL A 152 7.61 -6.83 6.60
CA VAL A 152 8.12 -8.20 6.54
C VAL A 152 8.15 -8.86 7.93
N HIS A 153 8.52 -8.11 8.97
CA HIS A 153 8.47 -8.60 10.34
C HIS A 153 7.04 -8.97 10.74
N GLU A 154 6.06 -8.12 10.45
CA GLU A 154 4.65 -8.38 10.76
C GLU A 154 4.14 -9.63 10.03
N LEU A 155 4.41 -9.75 8.72
CA LEU A 155 4.04 -10.94 7.94
C LEU A 155 4.71 -12.23 8.47
N ARG A 156 5.93 -12.11 9.00
CA ARG A 156 6.66 -13.22 9.63
C ARG A 156 6.18 -13.53 11.05
N GLY A 157 5.62 -12.57 11.78
CA GLY A 157 5.04 -12.81 13.11
C GLY A 157 3.62 -13.37 13.03
N ASN A 158 2.82 -12.89 12.08
CA ASN A 158 1.38 -13.11 12.04
C ASN A 158 0.95 -14.52 11.59
N HIS A 159 1.79 -15.23 10.82
CA HIS A 159 1.49 -16.61 10.41
C HIS A 159 1.54 -17.64 11.55
N LEU A 160 2.11 -17.28 12.70
CA LEU A 160 2.15 -18.14 13.89
C LEU A 160 0.89 -18.04 14.75
N PHE A 161 0.02 -17.03 14.52
CA PHE A 161 -1.14 -16.74 15.39
C PHE A 161 -2.51 -16.84 14.70
N ARG A 162 -2.58 -17.18 13.41
CA ARG A 162 -3.85 -17.33 12.65
C ARG A 162 -4.55 -18.70 12.79
N TYR A 163 -4.03 -19.61 13.61
CA TYR A 163 -4.62 -20.95 13.85
C TYR A 163 -4.85 -21.24 15.34
N SER A 164 -5.48 -20.32 16.07
CA SER A 164 -5.96 -20.61 17.43
C SER A 164 -7.42 -20.23 17.59
#